data_AF-A0A430BCU1-F1
#
_entry.id   AF-A0A430BCU1-F1
#
_cell.length_a   1.000
_cell.length_b   1.000
_cell.length_c   1.000
_cell.angle_alpha   90.00
_cell.angle_beta   90.00
_cell.angle_gamma   90.00
#
_symmetry.space_group_name_H-M   'P 1'
#
loop_
_entity.id
_entity.type
_entity.pdbx_description
1 polymer ?
#
loop_
_entity_poly.entity_id
_entity_poly.type
_entity_poly.pdbx_seq_one_letter_code
_entity_poly.pdbx_strand_id
1 'polypeptide(L)'
;MERIERTGTSPSYGEIGRGMRPRIKGTRVRQLVDQLVARGLIQRDIGARRGIYIRDAHRCRVVIADALGRQGWCHAHPLSNLIVHPCANEQLPMIPLILAHRGGN
;
A
#
# COMPACT_ATOMS: atom_id res chain seq x y z
N MET A 1 9.54 10.03 -3.78
CA MET A 1 8.10 10.39 -3.81
C MET A 1 7.50 9.79 -5.07
N GLU A 2 7.62 8.47 -5.25
CA GLU A 2 8.21 8.02 -6.53
C GLU A 2 7.25 7.45 -7.60
N ARG A 3 5.96 7.23 -7.30
CA ARG A 3 5.06 6.58 -8.28
C ARG A 3 4.06 7.51 -8.96
N ILE A 4 3.77 8.69 -8.38
CA ILE A 4 2.88 9.69 -8.98
C ILE A 4 3.65 10.67 -9.87
N GLU A 5 4.94 10.88 -9.60
CA GLU A 5 5.81 11.76 -10.40
C GLU A 5 6.15 11.16 -11.78
N ARG A 6 6.20 9.83 -11.92
CA ARG A 6 6.77 9.18 -13.11
C ARG A 6 5.86 9.09 -14.34
N THR A 7 4.54 9.16 -14.18
CA THR A 7 3.59 8.99 -15.29
C THR A 7 2.66 10.19 -15.50
N GLY A 8 2.56 11.11 -14.54
CA GLY A 8 1.65 12.27 -14.61
C GLY A 8 0.17 11.92 -14.82
N THR A 9 -0.19 10.64 -14.84
CA THR A 9 -1.49 10.16 -15.28
C THR A 9 -2.26 9.66 -14.07
N SER A 10 -3.28 10.41 -13.66
CA SER A 10 -4.24 9.97 -12.64
C SER A 10 -4.92 8.66 -13.06
N PRO A 11 -5.03 7.66 -12.16
CA PRO A 11 -5.82 6.48 -12.45
C PRO A 11 -7.31 6.83 -12.56
N SER A 12 -8.01 6.11 -13.42
CA SER A 12 -9.47 6.10 -13.50
C SER A 12 -10.09 5.21 -12.41
N TYR A 13 -11.37 5.40 -12.10
CA TYR A 13 -12.10 4.52 -11.18
C TYR A 13 -12.03 3.03 -11.58
N GLY A 14 -12.03 2.72 -12.89
CA GLY A 14 -11.89 1.35 -13.39
C GLY A 14 -10.50 0.76 -13.15
N GLU A 15 -9.45 1.56 -13.25
CA GLU A 15 -8.07 1.15 -12.91
C GLU A 15 -7.92 0.93 -11.40
N ILE A 16 -8.49 1.82 -10.57
CA ILE A 16 -8.50 1.68 -9.12
C ILE A 16 -9.21 0.38 -8.72
N GLY A 17 -10.42 0.14 -9.23
CA GLY A 17 -11.20 -1.06 -8.89
C GLY A 17 -10.51 -2.37 -9.28
N ARG A 18 -9.82 -2.40 -10.42
CA ARG A 18 -9.01 -3.57 -10.86
C ARG A 18 -7.78 -3.81 -9.98
N GLY A 19 -7.21 -2.74 -9.41
CA GLY A 19 -6.06 -2.78 -8.52
C GLY A 19 -6.37 -3.33 -7.12
N MET A 20 -7.62 -3.30 -6.67
CA MET A 20 -7.99 -3.74 -5.32
C MET A 20 -8.12 -5.28 -5.19
N ARG A 21 -7.96 -5.76 -3.96
CA ARG A 21 -8.14 -7.17 -3.55
C ARG A 21 -9.02 -7.23 -2.29
N PRO A 22 -10.24 -7.80 -2.37
CA PRO A 22 -10.93 -8.26 -3.58
C PRO A 22 -11.18 -7.12 -4.57
N ARG A 23 -11.36 -7.44 -5.86
CA ARG A 23 -11.69 -6.43 -6.88
C ARG A 23 -13.04 -5.81 -6.57
N ILE A 24 -13.13 -4.48 -6.69
CA ILE A 24 -14.37 -3.74 -6.42
C ILE A 24 -14.85 -3.00 -7.67
N LYS A 25 -16.18 -2.80 -7.79
CA LYS A 25 -16.84 -2.19 -8.96
C LYS A 25 -17.21 -0.72 -8.73
N GLY A 26 -17.54 -0.02 -9.82
CA GLY A 26 -17.63 1.44 -9.95
C GLY A 26 -18.24 2.20 -8.77
N THR A 27 -19.44 1.83 -8.30
CA THR A 27 -20.09 2.52 -7.17
C THR A 27 -19.28 2.46 -5.89
N ARG A 28 -18.70 1.30 -5.58
CA ARG A 28 -17.89 1.13 -4.37
C ARG A 28 -16.57 1.87 -4.47
N VAL A 29 -15.94 1.87 -5.66
CA VAL A 29 -14.72 2.66 -5.89
C VAL A 29 -15.00 4.14 -5.68
N ARG A 30 -16.11 4.64 -6.25
CA ARG A 30 -16.48 6.06 -6.14
C ARG A 30 -16.69 6.48 -4.68
N GLN A 31 -17.43 5.67 -3.91
CA GLN A 31 -17.62 5.90 -2.47
C GLN A 31 -16.30 5.99 -1.72
N LEU A 32 -15.35 5.09 -1.97
CA LEU A 32 -14.05 5.10 -1.30
C LEU A 32 -13.20 6.33 -1.70
N VAL A 33 -13.23 6.71 -2.97
CA VAL A 33 -12.55 7.92 -3.44
C VAL A 33 -13.17 9.16 -2.81
N ASP A 34 -14.51 9.27 -2.77
CA ASP A 34 -15.19 10.41 -2.16
C ASP A 34 -14.89 10.49 -0.64
N GLN A 35 -14.75 9.37 0.05
CA GLN A 35 -14.29 9.34 1.46
C GLN A 35 -12.86 9.87 1.62
N LEU A 36 -11.95 9.54 0.71
CA LEU A 36 -10.58 10.04 0.74
C LEU A 36 -10.51 11.54 0.39
N VAL A 37 -11.39 12.02 -0.50
CA VAL A 37 -11.54 13.45 -0.80
C VAL A 37 -12.08 14.20 0.41
N ALA A 38 -13.12 13.69 1.07
CA ALA A 38 -13.69 14.31 2.27
C ALA A 38 -12.68 14.41 3.43
N ARG A 39 -11.72 13.47 3.50
CA ARG A 39 -10.61 13.50 4.47
C ARG A 39 -9.46 14.42 4.06
N GLY A 40 -9.52 15.04 2.87
CA GLY A 40 -8.49 15.94 2.34
C GLY A 40 -7.19 15.26 1.94
N LEU A 41 -7.18 13.92 1.81
CA LEU A 41 -5.98 13.14 1.46
C LEU A 41 -5.71 13.19 -0.06
N ILE A 42 -6.79 13.21 -0.83
CA ILE A 42 -6.74 13.33 -2.29
C ILE A 42 -7.68 14.45 -2.75
N GLN A 43 -7.44 14.97 -3.94
CA GLN A 43 -8.28 15.96 -4.61
C GLN A 43 -8.82 15.36 -5.91
N ARG A 44 -10.04 15.76 -6.28
CA ARG A 44 -10.63 15.44 -7.57
C ARG A 44 -10.89 16.73 -8.34
N ASP A 45 -10.44 16.78 -9.59
CA ASP A 45 -10.77 17.86 -10.50
C ASP A 45 -12.11 17.58 -11.21
N ILE A 46 -13.00 18.58 -11.24
CA ILE A 46 -14.37 18.42 -11.75
C ILE A 46 -14.35 18.67 -13.26
N GLY A 47 -14.64 17.64 -14.06
CA GLY A 47 -14.66 17.73 -15.53
C GLY A 47 -13.50 17.00 -16.23
N ALA A 48 -12.44 16.63 -15.51
CA ALA A 48 -11.35 15.83 -16.05
C ALA A 48 -11.71 14.33 -16.09
N ARG A 49 -11.50 13.66 -17.24
CA ARG A 49 -11.65 12.20 -17.37
C ARG A 49 -10.71 11.42 -16.43
N ARG A 50 -9.57 12.02 -16.06
CA ARG A 50 -8.54 11.49 -15.16
C ARG A 50 -8.03 12.63 -14.28
N GLY A 51 -8.71 12.87 -13.14
CA GLY A 51 -8.46 14.04 -12.30
C GLY A 51 -8.31 13.74 -10.81
N ILE A 52 -7.82 12.57 -10.41
CA ILE A 52 -7.57 12.21 -9.01
C ILE A 52 -6.10 12.44 -8.67
N TYR A 53 -5.83 13.31 -7.70
CA TYR A 53 -4.49 13.73 -7.31
C TYR A 53 -4.27 13.54 -5.81
N ILE A 54 -3.05 13.22 -5.40
CA ILE A 54 -2.69 13.25 -3.98
C ILE A 54 -2.39 14.70 -3.60
N ARG A 55 -3.05 15.19 -2.54
CA ARG A 55 -2.84 16.55 -2.03
C ARG A 55 -1.59 16.64 -1.16
N ASP A 56 -1.42 15.68 -0.27
CA ASP A 56 -0.29 15.60 0.66
C ASP A 56 0.23 14.17 0.71
N ALA A 57 1.34 13.92 0.03
CA ALA A 57 1.95 12.60 -0.04
C ALA A 57 2.53 12.16 1.31
N HIS A 58 2.99 13.08 2.15
CA HIS A 58 3.53 12.75 3.46
C HIS A 58 2.41 12.27 4.39
N ARG A 59 1.32 13.03 4.49
CA ARG A 59 0.15 12.65 5.28
C ARG A 59 -0.48 11.35 4.79
N CYS A 60 -0.55 11.13 3.47
CA CYS A 60 -1.01 9.85 2.92
C CYS A 60 -0.14 8.68 3.38
N ARG A 61 1.20 8.81 3.39
CA ARG A 61 2.10 7.76 3.87
C ARG A 61 1.87 7.46 5.34
N VAL A 62 1.70 8.47 6.19
CA VAL A 62 1.43 8.29 7.63
C VAL A 62 0.11 7.52 7.83
N VAL A 63 -0.95 7.90 7.12
CA VAL A 63 -2.25 7.20 7.22
C VAL A 63 -2.16 5.75 6.74
N ILE A 64 -1.42 5.50 5.65
CA ILE A 64 -1.20 4.13 5.16
C ILE A 64 -0.42 3.31 6.18
N ALA A 65 0.65 3.87 6.76
CA ALA A 65 1.47 3.22 7.76
C ALA A 65 0.65 2.84 9.01
N ASP A 66 -0.15 3.76 9.53
CA ASP A 66 -1.04 3.51 10.68
C ASP A 66 -2.08 2.42 10.35
N ALA A 67 -2.71 2.49 9.17
CA ALA A 67 -3.68 1.49 8.75
C ALA A 67 -3.08 0.08 8.62
N LEU A 68 -1.87 -0.03 8.06
CA LEU A 68 -1.13 -1.29 7.95
C LEU A 68 -0.71 -1.81 9.32
N GLY A 69 -0.19 -0.94 10.19
CA GLY A 69 0.20 -1.30 11.56
C GLY A 69 -0.94 -1.91 12.37
N ARG A 70 -2.15 -1.35 12.28
CA ARG A 70 -3.35 -1.91 12.93
C ARG A 70 -3.76 -3.29 12.41
N GLN A 71 -3.35 -3.64 11.19
CA GLN A 71 -3.58 -4.97 10.63
C GLN A 71 -2.44 -5.95 10.92
N GLY A 72 -1.51 -5.59 11.83
CA GLY A 72 -0.39 -6.43 12.21
C GLY A 72 0.78 -6.39 11.22
N TRP A 73 0.74 -5.52 10.21
CA TRP A 73 1.87 -5.29 9.32
C TRP A 73 2.87 -4.39 10.04
N CYS A 74 3.91 -4.99 10.61
CA CYS A 74 5.07 -4.25 11.05
C CYS A 74 5.85 -3.77 9.83
N HIS A 75 6.12 -2.46 9.77
CA HIS A 75 7.16 -1.98 8.88
C HIS A 75 8.45 -2.71 9.24
N ALA A 76 9.03 -3.43 8.29
CA ALA A 76 10.48 -3.51 8.26
C ALA A 76 10.95 -2.07 8.07
N HIS A 77 11.06 -1.33 9.17
CA HIS A 77 11.96 -0.19 9.21
C HIS A 77 13.27 -0.70 8.62
N PRO A 78 14.01 0.09 7.81
CA PRO A 78 15.35 -0.34 7.46
C PRO A 78 16.00 -0.76 8.77
N LEU A 79 16.50 -1.99 8.83
CA LEU A 79 17.17 -2.53 10.01
C LEU A 79 18.45 -1.73 10.32
N SER A 80 18.62 -0.52 9.79
CA SER A 80 19.80 0.32 9.88
C SER A 80 20.29 0.49 11.33
N ASN A 81 19.38 0.50 12.31
CA ASN A 81 19.75 0.54 13.73
C ASN A 81 19.85 -0.84 14.41
N LEU A 82 19.31 -1.89 13.79
CA LEU A 82 19.51 -3.29 14.19
C LEU A 82 20.78 -3.92 13.57
N ILE A 83 21.35 -3.30 12.53
CA ILE A 83 22.63 -3.68 11.88
C ILE A 83 23.82 -2.96 12.54
N VAL A 84 23.67 -2.44 13.77
CA VAL A 84 24.86 -2.02 14.54
C VAL A 84 25.60 -3.25 15.09
N HIS A 85 24.88 -4.36 15.27
CA HIS A 85 25.44 -5.68 15.50
C HIS A 85 24.71 -6.66 14.59
N PRO A 86 25.27 -7.07 13.43
CA PRO A 86 24.65 -8.14 12.66
C PRO A 86 24.47 -9.34 13.59
N CYS A 87 23.22 -9.82 13.74
CA CYS A 87 22.95 -11.01 14.53
C CYS A 87 23.90 -12.11 14.04
N ALA A 88 24.65 -12.73 14.96
CA ALA A 88 25.38 -13.93 14.61
C ALA A 88 24.37 -14.97 14.11
N ASN A 89 24.76 -15.86 13.19
CA ASN A 89 23.86 -16.86 12.61
C ASN A 89 23.08 -17.67 13.67
N GLU A 90 23.65 -17.80 14.87
CA GLU A 90 23.10 -18.50 16.04
C GLU A 90 21.89 -17.80 16.68
N GLN A 91 21.73 -16.49 16.46
CA GLN A 91 20.67 -15.66 17.05
C GLN A 91 19.48 -15.45 16.12
N LEU A 92 19.57 -15.92 14.87
CA LEU A 92 18.46 -15.84 13.94
C LEU A 92 17.47 -16.96 14.26
N PRO A 93 16.17 -16.65 14.43
CA PRO A 93 15.17 -17.70 14.62
C PRO A 93 15.18 -18.61 13.38
N MET A 94 15.47 -19.90 13.58
CA MET A 94 15.35 -20.89 12.52
C MET A 94 13.89 -20.96 12.08
N ILE A 95 13.59 -20.38 10.92
CA ILE A 95 12.30 -20.60 10.27
C ILE A 95 12.30 -22.07 9.85
N PRO A 96 11.38 -22.91 10.35
CA PRO A 96 11.29 -24.28 9.88
C PRO A 96 11.10 -24.22 8.37
N LEU A 97 12.02 -24.85 7.63
CA LEU A 97 11.87 -25.03 6.20
C LEU A 97 10.50 -25.64 5.99
N ILE A 98 9.58 -24.90 5.37
CA ILE A 98 8.33 -25.46 4.88
C ILE A 98 8.76 -26.45 3.81
N LEU A 99 8.97 -27.70 4.22
CA LEU A 99 9.21 -28.82 3.33
C LEU A 99 8.03 -28.81 2.37
N ALA A 100 8.31 -28.41 1.14
CA ALA A 100 7.36 -28.48 0.05
C ALA A 100 6.89 -29.94 -0.05
N HIS A 101 5.69 -30.21 0.47
CA HIS A 101 5.07 -31.52 0.35
C HIS A 101 4.59 -31.66 -1.10
N ARG A 102 5.51 -32.11 -1.97
CA ARG A 102 5.20 -32.73 -3.26
C ARG A 102 5.49 -34.22 -3.14
N GLY A 103 4.49 -35.03 -3.49
CA GLY A 103 4.51 -36.50 -3.52
C GLY A 103 3.45 -37.02 -2.54
N GLY A 104 2.35 -37.64 -2.95
CA GLY A 104 2.08 -38.40 -4.15
C GLY A 104 1.39 -39.69 -3.70
N ASN A 105 0.11 -39.85 -4.05
CA ASN A 105 -0.55 -41.13 -4.27
C ASN A 105 -1.87 -40.86 -5.01
#